data_AF-A0A7I8V9N3-F1
#
_entry.id   AF-A0A7I8V9N3-F1
#
_cell.length_a   1.000
_cell.length_b   1.000
_cell.length_c   1.000
_cell.angle_alpha   90.00
_cell.angle_beta   90.00
_cell.angle_gamma   90.00
#
_symmetry.space_group_name_H-M   'P 1'
#
loop_
_entity.id
_entity.type
_entity.pdbx_description
1 polymer ?
#
loop_
_entity_poly.entity_id
_entity_poly.type
_entity_poly.pdbx_seq_one_letter_code
_entity_poly.pdbx_strand_id
1 'polypeptide(L)'
;MLGNSIIHILVLLIIRACASDISQCEVRHCKVEEWSSWSQCSTVCNNEGNTTRVRKVSVEAFCGGTVCPPLREVRPCQSLCIHGNIEEGFCKCNPGWMGNCCHIDIDECNKTTTCKYICKNTEGSYQCLCPSGHKTVGNECIDIDECSLDMCDQRCKNSIGSFTCSCEEGYKLTEDLVHCEEVNDCSIDNKCHQLCIKDENNDDKCLCRYGFYYSSIKQKCYGKYSIDEE
;
A
#
# COMPACT_ATOMS: atom_id res chain seq x y z
N MET A 1 -66.18 -55.43 21.99
CA MET A 1 -66.33 -54.97 23.39
C MET A 1 -64.95 -55.06 24.02
N LEU A 2 -64.46 -54.02 24.71
CA LEU A 2 -63.05 -53.75 25.11
C LEU A 2 -62.23 -52.91 24.11
N GLY A 3 -62.71 -51.71 23.76
CA GLY A 3 -61.92 -50.71 23.02
C GLY A 3 -62.20 -49.25 23.43
N ASN A 4 -63.21 -49.01 24.27
CA ASN A 4 -63.67 -47.66 24.67
C ASN A 4 -63.27 -47.25 26.09
N SER A 5 -62.49 -48.05 26.82
CA SER A 5 -62.11 -47.75 28.22
C SER A 5 -60.76 -47.05 28.39
N ILE A 6 -59.98 -46.84 27.32
CA ILE A 6 -58.67 -46.16 27.41
C ILE A 6 -58.75 -44.70 26.91
N ILE A 7 -59.60 -44.42 25.92
CA ILE A 7 -59.77 -43.05 25.38
C ILE A 7 -60.50 -42.14 26.39
N HIS A 8 -61.42 -42.67 27.20
CA HIS A 8 -62.11 -41.89 28.24
C HIS A 8 -61.20 -41.54 29.44
N ILE A 9 -60.16 -42.34 29.70
CA ILE A 9 -59.19 -42.09 30.77
C ILE A 9 -58.13 -41.06 30.32
N LEU A 10 -57.74 -41.05 29.04
CA LEU A 10 -56.82 -40.05 28.50
C LEU A 10 -57.45 -38.65 28.36
N VAL A 11 -58.75 -38.54 28.10
CA VAL A 11 -59.44 -37.23 28.07
C VAL A 11 -59.66 -36.67 29.48
N LEU A 12 -59.84 -37.52 30.50
CA LEU A 12 -59.90 -37.09 31.91
C LEU A 12 -58.54 -36.67 32.49
N LEU A 13 -57.41 -37.06 31.88
CA LEU A 13 -56.08 -36.61 32.29
C LEU A 13 -55.65 -35.28 31.62
N ILE A 14 -56.34 -34.84 30.56
CA ILE A 14 -56.09 -33.54 29.93
C ILE A 14 -57.06 -32.47 30.44
N ILE A 15 -58.21 -32.87 31.01
CA ILE A 15 -59.17 -31.97 31.70
C ILE A 15 -59.10 -32.14 33.23
N ARG A 16 -57.89 -32.31 33.78
CA ARG A 16 -57.54 -31.73 35.10
C ARG A 16 -56.75 -30.46 34.85
N ALA A 17 -57.43 -29.55 34.16
CA ALA A 17 -57.10 -28.16 34.09
C ALA A 17 -56.92 -27.60 35.50
N CYS A 18 -55.89 -26.77 35.66
CA CYS A 18 -55.77 -25.68 36.63
C CYS A 18 -56.99 -25.46 37.53
N ALA A 19 -57.09 -26.19 38.63
CA ALA A 19 -58.09 -25.95 39.67
C ALA A 19 -57.67 -26.63 40.99
N SER A 20 -56.43 -26.40 41.41
CA SER A 20 -56.08 -26.47 42.84
C SER A 20 -55.14 -25.32 43.15
N ASP A 21 -55.69 -24.33 43.85
CA ASP A 21 -55.04 -23.19 44.51
C ASP A 21 -54.48 -22.03 43.66
N ILE A 22 -55.39 -21.17 43.17
CA ILE A 22 -55.11 -19.75 42.83
C ILE A 22 -55.06 -18.88 44.12
N SER A 23 -54.81 -19.47 45.29
CA SER A 23 -54.73 -18.74 46.57
C SER A 23 -53.29 -18.50 47.07
N GLN A 24 -52.27 -19.08 46.42
CA GLN A 24 -50.86 -18.92 46.80
C GLN A 24 -49.92 -18.71 45.60
N CYS A 25 -50.41 -18.07 44.56
CA CYS A 25 -49.54 -17.72 43.45
C CYS A 25 -48.76 -16.44 43.79
N GLU A 26 -47.48 -16.58 44.14
CA GLU A 26 -46.63 -15.41 44.38
C GLU A 26 -46.41 -14.66 43.07
N VAL A 27 -47.02 -13.47 42.99
CA VAL A 27 -46.95 -12.62 41.80
C VAL A 27 -45.50 -12.20 41.60
N ARG A 28 -44.90 -12.63 40.49
CA ARG A 28 -43.57 -12.18 40.10
C ARG A 28 -43.68 -11.30 38.88
N HIS A 29 -43.33 -10.05 39.08
CA HIS A 29 -43.19 -9.07 38.01
C HIS A 29 -41.94 -9.38 37.19
N CYS A 30 -42.02 -9.18 35.88
CA CYS A 30 -40.85 -9.31 35.05
C CYS A 30 -39.77 -8.29 35.46
N LYS A 31 -38.52 -8.76 35.54
CA LYS A 31 -37.34 -7.93 35.70
C LYS A 31 -36.42 -8.12 34.49
N VAL A 32 -35.74 -7.06 34.11
CA VAL A 32 -34.82 -7.03 32.98
C VAL A 32 -33.43 -6.60 33.45
N GLU A 33 -32.42 -6.98 32.70
CA GLU A 33 -31.03 -6.56 32.92
C GLU A 33 -30.81 -5.09 32.52
N GLU A 34 -29.61 -4.60 32.83
CA GLU A 34 -29.10 -3.34 32.31
C GLU A 34 -28.99 -3.38 30.77
N TRP A 35 -29.06 -2.20 30.17
CA TRP A 35 -28.91 -2.08 28.72
C TRP A 35 -27.49 -2.39 28.26
N SER A 36 -27.36 -3.00 27.09
CA SER A 36 -26.10 -3.05 26.37
C SER A 36 -25.64 -1.65 25.97
N SER A 37 -24.36 -1.53 25.62
CA SER A 37 -23.88 -0.36 24.86
C SER A 37 -24.63 -0.24 23.53
N TRP A 38 -24.73 0.98 23.02
CA TRP A 38 -25.30 1.27 21.70
C TRP A 38 -24.46 0.63 20.59
N SER A 39 -25.13 0.10 19.56
CA SER A 39 -24.45 -0.38 18.36
C SER A 39 -23.85 0.77 17.56
N GLN A 40 -22.92 0.45 16.65
CA GLN A 40 -22.59 1.37 15.56
C GLN A 40 -23.85 1.71 14.75
N CYS A 41 -23.83 2.87 14.09
CA CYS A 41 -24.97 3.33 13.32
C CYS A 41 -25.22 2.41 12.11
N SER A 42 -26.49 2.11 11.83
CA SER A 42 -26.87 1.24 10.70
C SER A 42 -26.58 1.86 9.33
N THR A 43 -26.49 3.19 9.23
CA THR A 43 -26.08 3.90 8.02
C THR A 43 -25.09 4.99 8.40
N VAL A 44 -24.00 5.14 7.64
CA VAL A 44 -22.95 6.11 7.99
C VAL A 44 -23.38 7.55 7.67
N CYS A 45 -24.38 7.76 6.81
CA CYS A 45 -24.83 9.07 6.36
C CYS A 45 -26.34 9.13 6.01
N ASN A 46 -26.87 10.36 5.88
CA ASN A 46 -28.25 10.75 5.51
C ASN A 46 -29.34 10.83 6.62
N ASN A 47 -28.99 10.81 7.92
CA ASN A 47 -29.98 10.84 9.03
C ASN A 47 -31.05 9.72 8.99
N GLU A 48 -30.92 8.72 8.11
CA GLU A 48 -31.81 7.55 7.99
C GLU A 48 -31.31 6.33 8.77
N GLY A 49 -30.21 6.51 9.50
CA GLY A 49 -29.59 5.48 10.31
C GLY A 49 -30.15 5.43 11.72
N ASN A 50 -30.23 4.23 12.27
CA ASN A 50 -30.58 4.01 13.66
C ASN A 50 -29.48 3.26 14.39
N THR A 51 -29.24 3.65 15.63
CA THR A 51 -28.48 2.81 16.58
C THR A 51 -29.45 1.99 17.42
N THR A 52 -29.04 0.77 17.76
CA THR A 52 -29.85 -0.16 18.56
C THR A 52 -29.08 -0.58 19.81
N ARG A 53 -29.78 -0.70 20.93
CA ARG A 53 -29.29 -1.43 22.11
C ARG A 53 -30.33 -2.45 22.58
N VAL A 54 -29.86 -3.47 23.29
CA VAL A 54 -30.70 -4.58 23.75
C VAL A 54 -30.44 -4.86 25.23
N ARG A 55 -31.42 -5.46 25.89
CA ARG A 55 -31.31 -6.02 27.24
C ARG A 55 -32.07 -7.33 27.31
N LYS A 56 -31.73 -8.19 28.27
CA LYS A 56 -32.38 -9.49 28.43
C LYS A 56 -33.32 -9.49 29.62
N VAL A 57 -34.26 -10.43 29.62
CA VAL A 57 -35.11 -10.71 30.77
C VAL A 57 -34.26 -11.43 31.81
N SER A 58 -34.20 -10.89 33.02
CA SER A 58 -33.53 -11.51 34.17
C SER A 58 -34.50 -12.33 35.01
N VAL A 59 -35.78 -11.92 35.06
CA VAL A 59 -36.86 -12.66 35.73
C VAL A 59 -38.11 -12.59 34.87
N GLU A 60 -38.66 -13.74 34.51
CA GLU A 60 -39.90 -13.83 33.73
C GLU A 60 -41.14 -13.51 34.58
N ALA A 61 -42.14 -12.89 33.95
CA ALA A 61 -43.42 -12.64 34.60
C ALA A 61 -44.13 -13.96 34.92
N PHE A 62 -44.61 -14.10 36.15
CA PHE A 62 -45.34 -15.28 36.59
C PHE A 62 -46.61 -14.87 37.32
N CYS A 63 -47.68 -15.59 37.04
CA CYS A 63 -48.95 -15.51 37.76
C CYS A 63 -49.60 -14.12 37.86
N GLY A 64 -49.96 -13.56 36.71
CA GLY A 64 -50.58 -12.23 36.65
C GLY A 64 -49.62 -11.07 36.94
N GLY A 65 -48.31 -11.36 37.10
CA GLY A 65 -47.27 -10.35 37.18
C GLY A 65 -47.18 -9.51 35.91
N THR A 66 -46.60 -8.31 36.05
CA THR A 66 -46.46 -7.37 34.94
C THR A 66 -45.51 -7.91 33.89
N VAL A 67 -45.92 -7.80 32.62
CA VAL A 67 -45.11 -8.17 31.46
C VAL A 67 -43.84 -7.32 31.36
N CYS A 68 -42.82 -7.87 30.71
CA CYS A 68 -41.54 -7.20 30.58
C CYS A 68 -41.65 -5.88 29.80
N PRO A 69 -40.91 -4.84 30.22
CA PRO A 69 -40.74 -3.65 29.41
C PRO A 69 -39.96 -3.98 28.12
N PRO A 70 -39.90 -3.06 27.14
CA PRO A 70 -39.21 -3.30 25.87
C PRO A 70 -37.76 -3.77 26.06
N LEU A 71 -37.37 -4.80 25.31
CA LEU A 71 -36.03 -5.40 25.32
C LEU A 71 -35.10 -4.83 24.26
N ARG A 72 -35.64 -4.03 23.34
CA ARG A 72 -34.92 -3.36 22.25
C ARG A 72 -35.28 -1.89 22.25
N GLU A 73 -34.26 -1.04 22.15
CA GLU A 73 -34.43 0.39 21.94
C GLU A 73 -33.71 0.80 20.66
N VAL A 74 -34.36 1.67 19.88
CA VAL A 74 -33.87 2.19 18.62
C VAL A 74 -33.91 3.71 18.68
N ARG A 75 -32.84 4.37 18.27
CA ARG A 75 -32.77 5.83 18.18
C ARG A 75 -32.13 6.27 16.87
N PRO A 76 -32.55 7.42 16.30
CA PRO A 76 -31.88 8.00 15.16
C PRO A 76 -30.43 8.27 15.50
N CYS A 77 -29.54 8.09 14.52
CA CYS A 77 -28.14 8.41 14.70
C CYS A 77 -27.95 9.92 14.89
N GLN A 78 -26.96 10.28 15.70
CA GLN A 78 -26.55 11.67 15.87
C GLN A 78 -25.83 12.14 14.59
N SER A 79 -26.11 13.36 14.13
CA SER A 79 -25.48 13.90 12.91
C SER A 79 -23.96 13.89 13.05
N LEU A 80 -23.29 13.06 12.24
CA LEU A 80 -21.84 12.91 12.24
C LEU A 80 -21.27 13.55 10.97
N CYS A 81 -20.41 14.54 11.13
CA CYS A 81 -19.55 15.05 10.08
C CYS A 81 -18.14 14.51 10.36
N ILE A 82 -17.58 13.69 9.46
CA ILE A 82 -16.30 13.03 9.71
C ILE A 82 -15.16 14.05 9.58
N HIS A 83 -15.01 14.63 8.38
CA HIS A 83 -14.02 15.66 8.10
C HIS A 83 -14.69 17.03 7.89
N GLY A 84 -15.46 17.47 8.89
CA GLY A 84 -16.19 18.73 8.82
C GLY A 84 -16.87 19.10 10.13
N ASN A 85 -17.63 20.19 10.10
CA ASN A 85 -18.37 20.70 11.25
C ASN A 85 -19.84 20.88 10.90
N ILE A 86 -20.70 20.87 11.92
CA ILE A 86 -22.13 21.16 11.74
C ILE A 86 -22.31 22.68 11.78
N GLU A 87 -22.77 23.26 10.67
CA GLU A 87 -23.19 24.66 10.58
C GLU A 87 -24.65 24.70 10.10
N GLU A 88 -25.51 25.43 10.83
CA GLU A 88 -26.95 25.54 10.54
C GLU A 88 -27.70 24.20 10.35
N GLY A 89 -27.21 23.13 10.99
CA GLY A 89 -27.81 21.79 10.91
C GLY A 89 -27.35 20.95 9.71
N PHE A 90 -26.42 21.46 8.89
CA PHE A 90 -25.81 20.74 7.78
C PHE A 90 -24.31 20.53 8.03
N CYS A 91 -23.74 19.46 7.47
CA CYS A 91 -22.30 19.28 7.49
C CYS A 91 -21.63 20.22 6.50
N LYS A 92 -20.83 21.15 7.01
CA LYS A 92 -19.87 21.90 6.22
C LYS A 92 -18.53 21.19 6.25
N CYS A 93 -18.09 20.77 5.08
CA CYS A 93 -16.87 19.99 4.94
C CYS A 93 -15.62 20.85 5.00
N ASN A 94 -14.56 20.29 5.57
CA ASN A 94 -13.23 20.85 5.45
C ASN A 94 -12.81 20.84 3.97
N PRO A 95 -11.94 21.77 3.53
CA PRO A 95 -11.37 21.73 2.18
C PRO A 95 -10.76 20.34 1.88
N GLY A 96 -10.97 19.86 0.65
CA GLY A 96 -10.55 18.50 0.24
C GLY A 96 -11.61 17.41 0.49
N TRP A 97 -12.73 17.73 1.13
CA TRP A 97 -13.79 16.75 1.43
C TRP A 97 -15.16 17.15 0.86
N MET A 98 -15.93 16.15 0.43
CA MET A 98 -17.29 16.32 -0.08
C MET A 98 -18.26 15.24 0.44
N GLY A 99 -19.51 15.37 0.02
CA GLY A 99 -20.63 14.52 0.43
C GLY A 99 -21.34 15.02 1.70
N ASN A 100 -22.55 14.51 1.94
CA ASN A 100 -23.45 14.99 3.00
C ASN A 100 -22.88 14.85 4.43
N CYS A 101 -21.86 14.01 4.63
CA CYS A 101 -21.19 13.79 5.91
C CYS A 101 -19.66 13.99 5.84
N CYS A 102 -19.15 14.60 4.76
CA CYS A 102 -17.72 14.89 4.59
C CYS A 102 -16.82 13.65 4.69
N HIS A 103 -17.25 12.54 4.06
CA HIS A 103 -16.54 11.26 4.08
C HIS A 103 -15.95 10.88 2.73
N ILE A 104 -16.26 11.66 1.70
CA ILE A 104 -15.77 11.43 0.34
C ILE A 104 -14.63 12.39 0.13
N ASP A 105 -13.46 11.84 -0.11
CA ASP A 105 -12.28 12.60 -0.53
C ASP A 105 -12.53 13.23 -1.92
N ILE A 106 -12.16 14.49 -2.08
CA ILE A 106 -12.22 15.16 -3.37
C ILE A 106 -10.97 14.79 -4.15
N ASP A 107 -11.12 14.01 -5.21
CA ASP A 107 -9.99 13.80 -6.12
C ASP A 107 -9.70 15.07 -6.93
N GLU A 108 -8.76 15.89 -6.45
CA GLU A 108 -8.39 17.12 -7.14
C GLU A 108 -7.62 16.87 -8.44
N CYS A 109 -7.09 15.66 -8.65
CA CYS A 109 -6.37 15.28 -9.87
C CYS A 109 -7.28 15.06 -11.07
N ASN A 110 -8.59 14.87 -10.86
CA ASN A 110 -9.56 14.84 -11.96
C ASN A 110 -9.79 16.22 -12.61
N LYS A 111 -9.30 17.30 -12.00
CA LYS A 111 -9.34 18.65 -12.59
C LYS A 111 -8.06 18.90 -13.38
N THR A 112 -8.21 19.27 -14.66
CA THR A 112 -7.11 19.41 -15.62
C THR A 112 -6.10 20.52 -15.30
N THR A 113 -6.44 21.45 -14.40
CA THR A 113 -5.62 22.63 -14.06
C THR A 113 -4.95 22.55 -12.69
N THR A 114 -5.03 21.41 -11.99
CA THR A 114 -4.57 21.27 -10.61
C THR A 114 -3.05 21.19 -10.49
N CYS A 115 -2.39 20.42 -11.36
CA CYS A 115 -0.93 20.27 -11.38
C CYS A 115 -0.39 20.43 -12.80
N LYS A 116 0.84 20.95 -12.92
CA LYS A 116 1.53 21.11 -14.21
C LYS A 116 2.06 19.79 -14.78
N TYR A 117 2.48 18.88 -13.91
CA TYR A 117 3.09 17.59 -14.27
C TYR A 117 2.28 16.42 -13.71
N ILE A 118 2.78 15.74 -12.68
CA ILE A 118 2.14 14.57 -12.10
C ILE A 118 1.30 14.99 -10.91
N CYS A 119 0.02 14.62 -10.90
CA CYS A 119 -0.86 14.81 -9.75
C CYS A 119 -1.04 13.48 -9.03
N LYS A 120 -0.84 13.46 -7.71
CA LYS A 120 -1.11 12.34 -6.84
C LYS A 120 -2.17 12.72 -5.83
N ASN A 121 -3.33 12.08 -5.92
CA ASN A 121 -4.40 12.27 -4.95
C ASN A 121 -4.01 11.68 -3.59
N THR A 122 -4.36 12.36 -2.50
CA THR A 122 -4.10 11.94 -1.12
C THR A 122 -5.34 12.17 -0.28
N GLU A 123 -5.47 11.51 0.85
CA GLU A 123 -6.68 11.69 1.67
C GLU A 123 -6.75 13.12 2.23
N GLY A 124 -7.79 13.86 1.84
CA GLY A 124 -8.07 15.25 2.19
C GLY A 124 -7.26 16.29 1.42
N SER A 125 -6.45 15.90 0.42
CA SER A 125 -5.62 16.83 -0.36
C SER A 125 -4.98 16.17 -1.59
N TYR A 126 -4.05 16.86 -2.25
CA TYR A 126 -3.26 16.30 -3.34
C TYR A 126 -1.81 16.77 -3.28
N GLN A 127 -0.95 16.04 -3.98
CA GLN A 127 0.46 16.39 -4.15
C GLN A 127 0.78 16.50 -5.63
N CYS A 128 1.35 17.64 -6.03
CA CYS A 128 1.96 17.77 -7.35
C CYS A 128 3.41 17.29 -7.26
N LEU A 129 3.75 16.32 -8.10
CA LEU A 129 5.09 15.73 -8.19
C LEU A 129 5.77 16.16 -9.48
N CYS A 130 7.07 16.39 -9.38
CA CYS A 130 7.90 16.62 -10.55
C CYS A 130 8.27 15.30 -11.25
N PRO A 131 8.55 15.33 -12.55
CA PRO A 131 9.15 14.19 -13.25
C PRO A 131 10.46 13.77 -12.58
N SER A 132 10.91 12.53 -12.82
CA SER A 132 12.22 12.06 -12.37
C SER A 132 13.34 13.03 -12.79
N GLY A 133 14.36 13.19 -11.94
CA GLY A 133 15.47 14.13 -12.16
C GLY A 133 15.11 15.60 -11.92
N HIS A 134 13.93 15.90 -11.36
CA HIS A 134 13.51 17.29 -11.08
C HIS A 134 13.09 17.47 -9.63
N LYS A 135 13.32 18.67 -9.10
CA LYS A 135 12.89 19.10 -7.77
C LYS A 135 11.87 20.23 -7.87
N THR A 136 10.94 20.24 -6.92
CA THR A 136 9.94 21.29 -6.82
C THR A 136 10.54 22.51 -6.13
N VAL A 137 10.51 23.65 -6.82
CA VAL A 137 10.85 24.95 -6.22
C VAL A 137 9.67 25.90 -6.49
N GLY A 138 8.88 26.16 -5.45
CA GLY A 138 7.60 26.84 -5.59
C GLY A 138 6.58 25.95 -6.34
N ASN A 139 6.02 26.47 -7.44
CA ASN A 139 5.10 25.74 -8.33
C ASN A 139 5.76 25.18 -9.60
N GLU A 140 7.08 25.31 -9.72
CA GLU A 140 7.82 24.90 -10.91
C GLU A 140 8.72 23.71 -10.61
N CYS A 141 8.89 22.86 -11.61
CA CYS A 141 9.82 21.74 -11.57
C CYS A 141 11.10 22.17 -12.25
N ILE A 142 12.16 22.28 -11.45
CA ILE A 142 13.48 22.59 -11.96
C ILE A 142 14.31 21.32 -11.98
N ASP A 143 15.14 21.22 -13.01
CA ASP A 143 16.13 20.16 -13.14
C ASP A 143 17.02 20.07 -11.90
N ILE A 144 17.29 18.85 -11.45
CA ILE A 144 18.30 18.59 -10.43
C ILE A 144 19.62 18.48 -11.16
N ASP A 145 20.54 19.41 -10.90
CA ASP A 145 21.89 19.27 -11.45
C ASP A 145 22.63 18.18 -10.67
N GLU A 146 22.61 16.95 -11.19
CA GLU A 146 23.30 15.83 -10.54
C GLU A 146 24.83 15.98 -10.58
N CYS A 147 25.38 16.78 -11.51
CA CYS A 147 26.82 17.09 -11.53
C CYS A 147 27.24 17.99 -10.36
N SER A 148 26.35 18.88 -9.91
CA SER A 148 26.56 19.67 -8.70
C SER A 148 26.48 18.83 -7.40
N LEU A 149 26.01 17.58 -7.48
CA LEU A 149 25.95 16.63 -6.37
C LEU A 149 27.09 15.61 -6.40
N ASP A 150 28.09 15.80 -7.29
CA ASP A 150 29.28 14.96 -7.43
C ASP A 150 28.93 13.47 -7.65
N MET A 151 27.91 13.24 -8.48
CA MET A 151 27.37 11.91 -8.72
C MET A 151 28.21 11.06 -9.68
N CYS A 152 29.15 11.63 -10.45
CA CYS A 152 30.04 10.90 -11.37
C CYS A 152 31.47 10.82 -10.83
N ASP A 153 32.17 9.73 -11.14
CA ASP A 153 33.56 9.53 -10.71
C ASP A 153 34.57 10.48 -11.39
N GLN A 154 34.35 10.80 -12.68
CA GLN A 154 35.27 11.64 -13.46
C GLN A 154 34.57 12.82 -14.15
N ARG A 155 34.02 12.62 -15.36
CA ARG A 155 33.39 13.70 -16.12
C ARG A 155 31.88 13.60 -16.07
N CYS A 156 31.23 14.68 -15.66
CA CYS A 156 29.79 14.78 -15.63
C CYS A 156 29.26 15.78 -16.65
N LYS A 157 28.17 15.42 -17.33
CA LYS A 157 27.39 16.33 -18.16
C LYS A 157 25.94 16.32 -17.70
N ASN A 158 25.48 17.45 -17.16
CA ASN A 158 24.09 17.61 -16.77
C ASN A 158 23.19 17.74 -17.99
N SER A 159 21.99 17.17 -17.92
CA SER A 159 20.96 17.29 -18.96
C SER A 159 19.58 17.42 -18.30
N ILE A 160 18.55 17.86 -19.03
CA ILE A 160 17.24 18.08 -18.41
C ILE A 160 16.62 16.71 -18.05
N GLY A 161 16.44 16.47 -16.75
CA GLY A 161 15.84 15.28 -16.15
C GLY A 161 16.79 14.10 -15.95
N SER A 162 18.10 14.27 -16.22
CA SER A 162 19.11 13.22 -16.11
C SER A 162 20.51 13.80 -16.23
N PHE A 163 21.52 12.99 -15.96
CA PHE A 163 22.91 13.30 -16.26
C PHE A 163 23.56 12.17 -17.08
N THR A 164 24.74 12.44 -17.61
CA THR A 164 25.58 11.42 -18.24
C THR A 164 26.99 11.53 -17.71
N CYS A 165 27.51 10.42 -17.18
CA CYS A 165 28.91 10.30 -16.83
C CYS A 165 29.74 9.84 -18.04
N SER A 166 30.99 10.28 -18.07
CA SER A 166 31.98 9.85 -19.03
C SER A 166 33.33 9.74 -18.34
N CYS A 167 34.18 8.88 -18.87
CA CYS A 167 35.51 8.68 -18.34
C CYS A 167 36.56 9.39 -19.17
N GLU A 168 37.67 9.72 -18.54
CA GLU A 168 38.88 10.20 -19.18
C GLU A 168 39.54 9.09 -20.00
N GLU A 169 40.50 9.46 -20.83
CA GLU A 169 41.23 8.51 -21.65
C GLU A 169 41.95 7.46 -20.78
N GLY A 170 41.81 6.17 -21.13
CA GLY A 170 42.33 5.05 -20.34
C GLY A 170 41.34 4.43 -19.36
N TYR A 171 40.11 4.95 -19.26
CA TYR A 171 39.06 4.44 -18.37
C TYR A 171 37.80 4.05 -19.15
N LYS A 172 37.06 3.04 -18.65
CA LYS A 172 35.73 2.65 -19.15
C LYS A 172 34.68 2.86 -18.08
N LEU A 173 33.53 3.31 -18.53
CA LEU A 173 32.35 3.46 -17.68
C LEU A 173 31.83 2.06 -17.32
N THR A 174 31.62 1.82 -16.04
CA THR A 174 31.09 0.56 -15.50
C THR A 174 29.60 0.37 -15.83
N GLU A 175 29.05 -0.83 -15.58
CA GLU A 175 27.65 -1.17 -15.89
C GLU A 175 26.62 -0.29 -15.15
N ASP A 176 27.00 0.29 -14.01
CA ASP A 176 26.17 1.23 -13.26
C ASP A 176 26.12 2.64 -13.88
N LEU A 177 26.88 2.88 -14.95
CA LEU A 177 26.96 4.12 -15.72
C LEU A 177 27.51 5.34 -14.94
N VAL A 178 28.15 5.10 -13.80
CA VAL A 178 28.57 6.17 -12.88
C VAL A 178 30.06 6.12 -12.55
N HIS A 179 30.62 4.92 -12.38
CA HIS A 179 32.03 4.77 -12.04
C HIS A 179 32.91 4.53 -13.27
N CYS A 180 34.18 4.91 -13.14
CA CYS A 180 35.18 4.71 -14.17
C CYS A 180 36.21 3.70 -13.68
N GLU A 181 36.28 2.56 -14.34
CA GLU A 181 37.34 1.59 -14.09
C GLU A 181 38.47 1.77 -15.10
N GLU A 182 39.71 1.64 -14.63
CA GLU A 182 40.86 1.60 -15.53
C GLU A 182 40.66 0.47 -16.53
N VAL A 183 40.79 0.81 -17.81
CA VAL A 183 40.86 -0.20 -18.84
C VAL A 183 42.26 -0.80 -18.76
N ASN A 184 42.40 -1.92 -18.05
CA ASN A 184 43.65 -2.67 -18.07
C ASN A 184 43.76 -3.41 -19.41
N ASP A 185 44.10 -2.67 -20.45
CA ASP A 185 44.18 -3.19 -21.80
C ASP A 185 45.30 -2.47 -22.53
N CYS A 186 46.26 -3.24 -23.02
CA CYS A 186 47.30 -2.80 -23.94
C CYS A 186 46.75 -2.37 -25.32
N SER A 187 45.61 -1.68 -25.37
CA SER A 187 44.70 -1.69 -26.52
C SER A 187 44.05 -0.35 -26.86
N ILE A 188 44.69 0.79 -26.55
CA ILE A 188 44.56 1.94 -27.46
C ILE A 188 45.65 1.77 -28.54
N ASP A 189 45.27 0.93 -29.51
CA ASP A 189 45.98 0.42 -30.68
C ASP A 189 46.77 -0.90 -30.52
N ASN A 190 46.34 -1.89 -31.31
CA ASN A 190 46.82 -3.28 -31.36
C ASN A 190 48.31 -3.38 -31.77
N LYS A 191 49.25 -3.07 -30.87
CA LYS A 191 50.70 -3.19 -31.17
C LYS A 191 51.27 -4.59 -31.02
N CYS A 192 50.58 -5.51 -30.35
CA CYS A 192 51.10 -6.84 -30.04
C CYS A 192 50.26 -7.96 -30.68
N HIS A 193 50.93 -8.92 -31.35
CA HIS A 193 50.27 -10.01 -32.06
C HIS A 193 49.52 -11.02 -31.15
N GLN A 194 49.92 -11.20 -29.88
CA GLN A 194 49.31 -12.20 -28.98
C GLN A 194 49.12 -11.73 -27.54
N LEU A 195 50.18 -11.29 -26.87
CA LEU A 195 50.13 -10.82 -25.48
C LEU A 195 50.92 -9.52 -25.36
N CYS A 196 50.43 -8.61 -24.55
CA CYS A 196 51.15 -7.43 -24.13
C CYS A 196 51.24 -7.40 -22.61
N ILE A 197 52.42 -7.06 -22.12
CA ILE A 197 52.69 -6.81 -20.71
C ILE A 197 53.47 -5.51 -20.58
N LYS A 198 53.35 -4.85 -19.43
CA LYS A 198 54.27 -3.79 -19.03
C LYS A 198 55.52 -4.40 -18.42
N ASP A 199 56.69 -3.89 -18.80
CA ASP A 199 57.94 -4.27 -18.14
C ASP A 199 58.17 -3.45 -16.86
N GLU A 200 59.32 -3.67 -16.21
CA GLU A 200 59.74 -2.98 -14.99
C GLU A 200 59.96 -1.46 -15.16
N ASN A 201 60.06 -0.98 -16.41
CA ASN A 201 60.18 0.43 -16.77
C ASN A 201 58.86 1.03 -17.26
N ASN A 202 57.75 0.28 -17.17
CA ASN A 202 56.43 0.63 -17.71
C ASN A 202 56.38 0.74 -19.24
N ASP A 203 57.35 0.13 -19.93
CA ASP A 203 57.37 0.05 -21.40
C ASP A 203 56.49 -1.10 -21.90
N ASP A 204 55.83 -0.88 -23.04
CA ASP A 204 54.98 -1.87 -23.69
C ASP A 204 55.83 -3.00 -24.29
N LYS A 205 55.65 -4.21 -23.78
CA LYS A 205 56.38 -5.39 -24.26
C LYS A 205 55.43 -6.46 -24.81
N CYS A 206 55.61 -6.77 -26.08
CA CYS A 206 54.87 -7.85 -26.74
C CYS A 206 55.50 -9.22 -26.45
N LEU A 207 54.67 -10.19 -26.06
CA LEU A 207 55.08 -11.57 -25.84
C LEU A 207 54.24 -12.55 -26.67
N CYS A 208 54.83 -13.70 -26.97
CA CYS A 208 54.15 -14.81 -27.64
C CYS A 208 53.76 -15.88 -26.62
N ARG A 209 52.64 -16.56 -26.88
CA ARG A 209 52.19 -17.73 -26.11
C ARG A 209 53.13 -18.92 -26.34
N TYR A 210 53.09 -19.90 -25.42
CA TYR A 210 53.94 -21.09 -25.47
C TYR A 210 53.81 -21.83 -26.80
N GLY A 211 54.95 -22.25 -27.38
CA GLY A 211 55.00 -22.89 -28.70
C GLY A 211 55.18 -21.94 -29.88
N PHE A 212 55.29 -20.62 -29.65
CA PHE A 212 55.56 -19.62 -30.67
C PHE A 212 56.90 -18.91 -30.43
N TYR A 213 57.44 -18.24 -31.44
CA TYR A 213 58.57 -17.32 -31.32
C TYR A 213 58.24 -15.97 -31.97
N TYR A 214 58.77 -14.88 -31.40
CA TYR A 214 58.50 -13.52 -31.86
C TYR A 214 59.47 -13.10 -32.97
N SER A 215 58.95 -12.59 -34.09
CA SER A 215 59.75 -11.93 -35.12
C SER A 215 59.69 -10.42 -34.92
N SER A 216 60.83 -9.81 -34.58
CA SER A 216 60.96 -8.35 -34.47
C SER A 216 60.84 -7.63 -35.81
N ILE A 217 61.12 -8.33 -36.93
CA ILE A 217 61.04 -7.77 -38.30
C ILE A 217 59.58 -7.66 -38.77
N LYS A 218 58.78 -8.71 -38.52
CA LYS A 218 57.37 -8.77 -38.95
C LYS A 218 56.38 -8.42 -37.83
N GLN A 219 56.88 -8.11 -36.63
CA GLN A 219 56.12 -7.83 -35.41
C GLN A 219 55.01 -8.86 -35.12
N LYS A 220 55.29 -10.15 -35.39
CA LYS A 220 54.32 -11.25 -35.29
C LYS A 220 54.93 -12.49 -34.66
N CYS A 221 54.07 -13.32 -34.06
CA CYS A 221 54.46 -14.60 -33.49
C CYS A 221 54.25 -15.72 -34.52
N TYR A 222 55.26 -16.59 -34.67
CA TYR A 222 55.21 -17.75 -35.56
C TYR A 222 55.26 -19.04 -34.74
N GLY A 223 54.47 -20.04 -35.13
CA GLY A 223 54.46 -21.34 -34.47
C GLY A 223 55.79 -22.06 -34.69
N LYS A 224 56.32 -22.72 -33.65
CA LYS A 224 57.57 -23.48 -33.72
C LYS A 224 57.46 -24.78 -34.55
N TYR A 225 56.25 -25.19 -34.95
CA TYR A 225 55.98 -26.43 -35.70
C TYR A 225 55.08 -26.25 -36.94
N SER A 226 54.76 -25.01 -37.33
CA SER A 226 54.11 -24.76 -38.62
C SER A 226 55.18 -24.79 -39.71
N ILE A 227 55.28 -25.93 -40.38
CA ILE A 227 55.93 -26.05 -41.69
C ILE A 227 55.04 -25.29 -42.66
N ASP A 228 55.38 -24.04 -42.93
CA ASP A 228 54.93 -23.37 -44.15
C ASP A 228 56.21 -22.94 -44.88
N GLU A 229 56.63 -23.81 -45.80
CA GLU A 229 57.52 -23.46 -46.90
C GLU A 229 56.75 -22.58 -47.91
N GLU A 230 57.49 -21.63 -48.49
CA GLU A 230 57.16 -20.67 -49.57
C GLU A 230 56.23 -19.48 -49.26
#